data_AF-A0A2D6PAE6-F1
#
_entry.id   AF-A0A2D6PAE6-F1
#
_cell.length_a   1.000
_cell.length_b   1.000
_cell.length_c   1.000
_cell.angle_alpha   90.00
_cell.angle_beta   90.00
_cell.angle_gamma   90.00
#
_symmetry.space_group_name_H-M   'P 1'
#
loop_
_entity.id
_entity.type
_entity.pdbx_description
1 polymer ?
#
loop_
_entity_poly.entity_id
_entity_poly.type
_entity_poly.pdbx_seq_one_letter_code
_entity_poly.pdbx_strand_id
1 'polypeptide(L)'
;MPRNNNYKYSEEKILKELSEYINGTYNQHYSAGDDKIQTLDLIEACGDGEAFCRSNILKYASRYDKKGTARRDIMKILHYAVLLMHFNDKNAKRETYPQ
;
A
#
# COMPACT_ATOMS: atom_id res chain seq x y z
N MET A 1 -1.18 -27.24 13.78
CA MET A 1 -2.17 -26.41 14.51
C MET A 1 -1.99 -24.97 14.05
N PRO A 2 -2.98 -24.28 13.47
CA PRO A 2 -2.85 -22.85 13.23
C PRO A 2 -2.82 -22.14 14.59
N ARG A 3 -1.89 -21.20 14.80
CA ARG A 3 -1.89 -20.33 15.97
C ARG A 3 -3.15 -19.46 15.89
N ASN A 4 -4.10 -19.66 16.79
CA ASN A 4 -5.12 -18.65 17.08
C ASN A 4 -4.41 -17.45 17.72
N ASN A 5 -3.86 -16.57 16.89
CA ASN A 5 -3.48 -15.23 17.33
C ASN A 5 -4.80 -14.49 17.59
N ASN A 6 -5.28 -14.52 18.83
CA ASN A 6 -6.40 -13.68 19.25
C ASN A 6 -5.94 -12.21 19.26
N TYR A 7 -6.00 -11.59 18.09
CA TYR A 7 -5.72 -10.19 17.85
C TYR A 7 -6.69 -9.32 18.64
N LYS A 8 -6.18 -8.67 19.70
CA LYS A 8 -6.97 -7.92 20.70
C LYS A 8 -7.74 -6.74 20.09
N TYR A 9 -7.24 -6.17 19.01
CA TYR A 9 -7.75 -4.96 18.38
C TYR A 9 -8.44 -5.25 17.03
N SER A 10 -8.84 -6.51 16.79
CA SER A 10 -9.44 -6.95 15.52
C SER A 10 -8.51 -6.78 14.30
N GLU A 11 -7.20 -6.86 14.52
CA GLU A 11 -6.20 -6.69 13.46
C GLU A 11 -6.42 -7.66 12.29
N GLU A 12 -6.81 -8.91 12.56
CA GLU A 12 -7.16 -9.89 11.53
C GLU A 12 -8.27 -9.38 10.60
N LYS A 13 -9.33 -8.78 11.15
CA LYS A 13 -10.44 -8.24 10.34
C LYS A 13 -9.97 -7.07 9.50
N ILE A 14 -9.17 -6.17 10.08
CA ILE A 14 -8.64 -4.99 9.38
C ILE A 14 -7.70 -5.42 8.24
N LEU A 15 -6.83 -6.41 8.48
CA LEU A 15 -5.93 -6.95 7.47
C LEU A 15 -6.69 -7.64 6.34
N LYS A 16 -7.76 -8.37 6.66
CA LYS A 16 -8.65 -8.97 5.66
C LYS A 16 -9.31 -7.89 4.78
N GLU A 17 -9.88 -6.86 5.41
CA GLU A 17 -10.49 -5.73 4.67
C GLU A 17 -9.47 -4.99 3.81
N LEU A 18 -8.23 -4.80 4.30
CA LEU A 18 -7.14 -4.20 3.53
C LEU A 18 -6.81 -5.05 2.30
N SER A 19 -6.74 -6.38 2.44
CA SER A 19 -6.49 -7.29 1.33
C SER A 19 -7.60 -7.20 0.27
N GLU A 20 -8.86 -7.22 0.69
CA GLU A 20 -10.02 -7.07 -0.20
C GLU A 20 -10.00 -5.70 -0.91
N TYR A 21 -9.68 -4.63 -0.18
CA TYR A 21 -9.54 -3.29 -0.74
C TYR A 21 -8.45 -3.25 -1.82
N ILE A 22 -7.26 -3.78 -1.55
CA ILE A 22 -6.14 -3.84 -2.50
C ILE A 22 -6.54 -4.63 -3.76
N ASN A 23 -7.15 -5.81 -3.59
CA ASN A 23 -7.63 -6.59 -4.73
C ASN A 23 -8.63 -5.80 -5.59
N GLY A 24 -9.51 -5.01 -4.96
CA GLY A 24 -10.41 -4.10 -5.66
C GLY A 24 -9.69 -3.01 -6.46
N THR A 25 -8.57 -2.48 -5.95
CA THR A 25 -7.80 -1.44 -6.66
C THR A 25 -7.17 -1.94 -7.95
N TYR A 26 -6.72 -3.20 -7.99
CA TYR A 26 -6.21 -3.79 -9.23
C TYR A 26 -7.28 -3.77 -10.32
N ASN A 27 -8.52 -4.12 -10.01
CA ASN A 27 -9.63 -4.10 -10.97
C ASN A 27 -9.99 -2.69 -11.48
N GLN A 28 -9.58 -1.62 -10.79
CA GLN A 28 -9.89 -0.23 -11.16
C GLN A 28 -8.74 0.51 -11.85
N HIS A 29 -7.50 0.03 -11.72
CA HIS A 29 -6.30 0.74 -12.18
C HIS A 29 -5.64 0.14 -13.43
N TYR A 30 -6.24 -0.88 -14.05
CA TYR A 30 -5.78 -1.35 -15.36
C TYR A 30 -6.39 -0.51 -16.48
N SER A 31 -5.53 0.08 -17.30
CA SER A 31 -5.93 0.55 -18.63
C SER A 31 -6.44 -0.66 -19.43
N ALA A 32 -7.62 -0.56 -20.03
CA ALA A 32 -8.14 -1.61 -20.90
C ALA A 32 -7.25 -1.74 -22.15
N GLY A 33 -6.37 -2.74 -22.16
CA GLY A 33 -5.44 -3.04 -23.24
C GLY A 33 -4.53 -4.21 -22.86
N ASP A 34 -3.92 -4.87 -23.85
CA ASP A 34 -3.07 -6.07 -23.67
C ASP A 34 -1.88 -5.82 -22.73
N ASP A 35 -1.41 -4.57 -22.66
CA ASP A 35 -0.38 -4.13 -21.73
C ASP A 35 -1.02 -3.61 -20.43
N LYS A 36 -1.11 -4.49 -19.42
CA LYS A 36 -1.63 -4.23 -18.07
C LYS A 36 -0.78 -3.26 -17.25
N ILE A 37 -0.36 -2.13 -17.83
CA ILE A 37 0.51 -1.12 -17.21
C ILE A 37 -0.30 -0.25 -16.26
N GLN A 38 0.09 -0.20 -14.99
CA GLN A 38 -0.46 0.72 -14.00
C GLN A 38 0.31 2.04 -14.01
N THR A 39 -0.35 3.14 -13.64
CA THR A 39 0.32 4.44 -13.44
C THR A 39 1.47 4.34 -12.45
N LEU A 40 1.35 3.47 -11.45
CA LEU A 40 2.40 3.24 -10.47
C LEU A 40 3.66 2.62 -11.08
N ASP A 41 3.52 1.74 -12.09
CA ASP A 41 4.65 1.14 -12.80
C ASP A 41 5.46 2.21 -13.55
N LEU A 42 4.76 3.19 -14.15
CA LEU A 42 5.39 4.33 -14.82
C LEU A 42 6.10 5.26 -13.82
N ILE A 43 5.48 5.54 -12.67
CA ILE A 43 6.08 6.34 -11.61
C ILE A 43 7.33 5.65 -11.05
N GLU A 44 7.26 4.33 -10.87
CA GLU A 44 8.40 3.53 -10.43
C GLU A 44 9.52 3.55 -11.47
N ALA A 45 9.22 3.45 -12.76
CA ALA A 45 10.23 3.50 -13.82
C ALA A 45 11.03 4.82 -13.81
N CYS A 46 10.45 5.91 -13.30
CA CYS A 46 11.13 7.19 -13.07
C CYS A 46 11.96 7.24 -11.76
N GLY A 47 11.90 6.21 -10.91
CA GLY A 47 12.56 6.16 -9.61
C GLY A 47 11.77 6.81 -8.46
N ASP A 48 10.52 7.20 -8.70
CA ASP A 48 9.74 8.02 -7.76
C ASP A 48 8.74 7.23 -6.91
N GLY A 49 8.75 5.89 -6.97
CA GLY A 49 7.78 5.03 -6.27
C GLY A 49 7.68 5.29 -4.77
N GLU A 50 8.82 5.39 -4.07
CA GLU A 50 8.85 5.68 -2.62
C GLU A 50 8.37 7.10 -2.30
N ALA A 51 8.85 8.09 -3.06
CA ALA A 51 8.48 9.50 -2.85
C ALA A 51 6.98 9.71 -3.08
N PHE A 52 6.42 9.06 -4.09
CA PHE A 52 5.00 9.06 -4.40
C PHE A 52 4.17 8.43 -3.27
N CYS A 53 4.56 7.25 -2.78
CA CYS A 53 3.85 6.58 -1.69
C CYS A 53 3.89 7.40 -0.39
N ARG A 54 5.07 7.92 -0.01
CA ARG A 54 5.24 8.77 1.17
C ARG A 54 4.39 10.05 1.10
N SER A 55 4.35 10.69 -0.07
CA SER A 55 3.53 11.89 -0.29
C SER A 55 2.03 11.60 -0.20
N ASN A 56 1.58 10.45 -0.69
CA ASN A 56 0.19 10.02 -0.57
C ASN A 56 -0.19 9.72 0.89
N ILE A 57 0.68 9.06 1.66
CA ILE A 57 0.47 8.85 3.11
C ILE A 57 0.27 10.20 3.80
N LEU A 58 1.18 11.15 3.58
CA LEU A 58 1.09 12.49 4.16
C LEU A 58 -0.23 13.18 3.76
N LYS A 59 -0.60 13.15 2.48
CA LYS A 59 -1.86 13.72 1.97
C LYS A 59 -3.09 13.17 2.70
N TYR A 60 -3.19 11.84 2.86
CA TYR A 60 -4.35 11.23 3.51
C TYR A 60 -4.34 11.38 5.03
N ALA A 61 -3.16 11.39 5.66
CA ALA A 61 -3.01 11.74 7.07
C ALA A 61 -3.43 13.20 7.33
N SER A 62 -2.98 14.14 6.51
CA SER A 62 -3.38 15.56 6.60
C SER A 62 -4.85 15.80 6.28
N ARG A 63 -5.50 14.90 5.52
CA ARG A 63 -6.92 14.96 5.20
C ARG A 63 -7.80 14.32 6.27
N TYR A 64 -7.23 13.50 7.15
CA TYR A 64 -7.96 12.67 8.11
C TYR A 64 -9.18 13.38 8.69
N ASP A 65 -10.34 12.79 8.40
CA ASP A 65 -11.66 13.20 8.88
C ASP A 65 -12.12 14.63 8.51
N LYS A 66 -11.39 15.39 7.69
CA LYS A 66 -11.81 16.72 7.23
C LYS A 66 -13.08 16.72 6.38
N LYS A 67 -13.50 15.55 5.89
CA LYS A 67 -14.71 15.37 5.06
C LYS A 67 -15.65 14.29 5.62
N GLY A 68 -15.54 13.94 6.91
CA GLY A 68 -16.33 12.85 7.51
C GLY A 68 -16.07 11.47 6.90
N THR A 69 -14.88 11.26 6.31
CA THR A 69 -14.50 10.03 5.61
C THR A 69 -13.25 9.36 6.20
N ALA A 70 -13.08 9.45 7.52
CA ALA A 70 -11.92 8.95 8.28
C ALA A 70 -11.47 7.53 7.88
N ARG A 71 -12.39 6.55 7.84
CA ARG A 71 -12.04 5.15 7.51
C ARG A 71 -11.46 5.00 6.11
N ARG A 72 -11.97 5.76 5.14
CA ARG A 72 -11.47 5.75 3.76
C ARG A 72 -10.08 6.36 3.67
N ASP A 73 -9.82 7.43 4.43
CA ASP A 73 -8.48 8.03 4.49
C ASP A 73 -7.49 7.07 5.15
N ILE A 74 -7.85 6.40 6.26
CA ILE A 74 -7.02 5.36 6.91
C ILE A 74 -6.73 4.19 5.96
N MET A 75 -7.74 3.68 5.25
CA MET A 75 -7.54 2.54 4.33
C MET A 75 -6.54 2.90 3.22
N LYS A 76 -6.59 4.14 2.72
CA LYS A 76 -5.60 4.62 1.75
C LYS A 76 -4.21 4.76 2.37
N ILE A 77 -4.10 5.24 3.60
CA ILE A 77 -2.82 5.27 4.32
C ILE A 77 -2.22 3.87 4.41
N LEU A 78 -3.01 2.87 4.83
CA LEU A 78 -2.56 1.47 4.91
C LEU A 78 -2.12 0.93 3.55
N HIS A 79 -2.90 1.18 2.50
CA HIS A 79 -2.56 0.77 1.14
C HIS A 79 -1.23 1.37 0.66
N TYR A 80 -1.03 2.69 0.80
CA TYR A 80 0.22 3.32 0.42
C TYR A 80 1.40 2.92 1.33
N ALA A 81 1.15 2.55 2.59
CA ALA A 81 2.18 2.00 3.47
C ALA A 81 2.66 0.62 2.98
N VAL A 82 1.75 -0.23 2.50
CA VAL A 82 2.11 -1.52 1.87
C VAL A 82 2.97 -1.30 0.62
N LEU A 83 2.56 -0.36 -0.25
CA LEU A 83 3.33 -0.03 -1.46
C LEU A 83 4.71 0.59 -1.13
N LEU A 84 4.76 1.47 -0.13
CA LEU A 84 6.02 2.04 0.33
C LEU A 84 6.96 0.96 0.85
N MET A 85 6.47 -0.01 1.62
CA MET A 85 7.25 -1.15 2.08
C MET A 85 7.81 -1.95 0.89
N HIS A 86 6.99 -2.22 -0.13
CA HIS A 86 7.42 -2.91 -1.33
C HIS A 86 8.58 -2.19 -2.04
N PHE A 87 8.45 -0.89 -2.31
CA PHE A 87 9.51 -0.13 -2.97
C PHE A 87 10.76 0.02 -2.11
N ASN A 88 10.61 0.24 -0.81
CA ASN A 88 11.72 0.25 0.13
C ASN A 88 12.49 -1.07 0.09
N ASP A 89 11.79 -2.21 0.15
CA ASP A 89 12.44 -3.53 0.12
C ASP A 89 13.09 -3.83 -1.24
N LYS A 90 12.50 -3.37 -2.34
CA LYS A 90 13.06 -3.47 -3.69
C LYS A 90 14.34 -2.64 -3.85
N ASN A 91 14.36 -1.43 -3.26
CA ASN A 91 15.48 -0.49 -3.37
C ASN A 91 16.55 -0.68 -2.29
N ALA A 92 16.24 -1.40 -1.21
CA ALA A 92 17.18 -1.71 -0.15
C ALA A 92 18.34 -2.54 -0.71
N LYS A 93 19.51 -1.89 -0.88
CA LYS A 93 20.78 -2.59 -1.11
C LYS A 93 21.12 -3.38 0.15
N ARG A 94 20.84 -4.68 0.15
CA ARG A 94 21.29 -5.59 1.21
C ARG A 94 22.80 -5.78 1.03
N GLU A 95 23.60 -5.16 1.88
CA GLU A 95 25.02 -5.50 1.97
C GLU A 95 25.14 -6.99 2.29
N THR A 96 25.68 -7.77 1.35
CA THR A 96 26.05 -9.17 1.59
C THR A 96 27.35 -9.17 2.38
N TYR A 97 27.25 -9.26 3.70
CA TYR A 97 28.40 -9.59 4.53
C TYR A 97 28.84 -11.02 4.16
N PRO A 98 30.10 -11.25 3.75
CA PRO A 98 30.61 -12.61 3.63
C PRO A 98 30.57 -13.26 5.01
N GLN A 99 29.89 -14.41 5.10
CA GLN A 99 29.86 -15.24 6.31
C GLN A 99 31.23 -15.83 6.61
#